data_AF-A0A136PTP1-F1
#
_entry.id   AF-A0A136PTP1-F1
#
_cell.length_a   1.000
_cell.length_b   1.000
_cell.length_c   1.000
_cell.angle_alpha   90.00
_cell.angle_beta   90.00
_cell.angle_gamma   90.00
#
_symmetry.space_group_name_H-M   'P 1'
#
loop_
_entity.id
_entity.type
_entity.pdbx_description
1 polymer ?
#
loop_
_entity_poly.entity_id
_entity_poly.type
_entity_poly.pdbx_seq_one_letter_code
_entity_poly.pdbx_strand_id
1 'polypeptide(L)'
;MTLKWLAVVIASVSLTGWLTGNVVLGLVDGGELPLPVNLLALTVAGTAVVLAVLAELNDRLNDRLTAITEFLVGRLDEIEARAGDRNAGFVEGYLLHHDREATVVPFVRPGRDAAER
;
A
#
# COMPACT_ATOMS: atom_id res chain seq x y z
N MET A 1 10.85 -8.01 -3.26
CA MET A 1 12.26 -8.10 -3.74
C MET A 1 12.82 -9.52 -3.91
N THR A 2 13.07 -10.32 -2.87
CA THR A 2 13.73 -11.65 -3.01
C THR A 2 12.98 -12.60 -3.94
N LEU A 3 11.65 -12.71 -3.81
CA LEU A 3 10.80 -13.54 -4.65
C LEU A 3 10.87 -13.18 -6.14
N LYS A 4 10.83 -11.87 -6.46
CA LYS A 4 10.91 -11.36 -7.83
C LYS A 4 12.24 -11.74 -8.49
N TRP A 5 13.33 -11.52 -7.78
CA TRP A 5 14.67 -11.84 -8.28
C TRP A 5 14.88 -13.34 -8.42
N LEU A 6 14.38 -14.15 -7.48
CA LEU A 6 14.46 -15.61 -7.54
C LEU A 6 13.68 -16.14 -8.76
N ALA A 7 12.48 -15.61 -9.02
CA ALA A 7 11.69 -15.94 -10.20
C ALA A 7 12.41 -15.55 -11.52
N VAL A 8 13.00 -14.36 -11.60
CA VAL A 8 13.78 -13.92 -12.76
C VAL A 8 14.99 -14.82 -13.00
N VAL A 9 15.71 -15.19 -11.93
CA VAL A 9 16.87 -16.09 -12.00
C VAL A 9 16.44 -17.49 -12.46
N ILE A 10 15.35 -18.05 -11.93
CA ILE A 10 14.83 -19.34 -12.39
C ILE A 10 14.46 -19.29 -13.88
N ALA A 11 13.75 -18.24 -14.31
CA ALA A 11 13.38 -18.08 -15.71
C ALA A 11 14.61 -17.99 -16.62
N SER A 12 15.61 -17.19 -16.22
CA SER A 12 16.87 -17.04 -16.94
C SER A 12 17.60 -18.37 -17.05
N VAL A 13 17.80 -19.08 -15.93
CA VAL A 13 18.56 -20.35 -15.91
C VAL A 13 17.84 -21.43 -16.72
N SER A 14 16.51 -21.53 -16.62
CA SER A 14 15.73 -22.48 -17.43
C SER A 14 15.81 -22.18 -18.93
N LEU A 15 15.71 -20.90 -19.32
CA LEU A 15 15.78 -20.51 -20.73
C LEU A 15 17.18 -20.72 -21.30
N THR A 16 18.22 -20.34 -20.55
CA THR A 16 19.61 -20.55 -20.95
C THR A 16 19.92 -22.05 -21.06
N GLY A 17 19.49 -22.87 -20.11
CA GLY A 17 19.67 -24.32 -20.17
C GLY A 17 18.96 -24.97 -21.36
N TRP A 18 17.73 -24.55 -21.66
CA TRP A 18 17.00 -24.99 -22.84
C TRP A 18 17.73 -24.65 -24.15
N LEU A 19 18.18 -23.39 -24.26
CA LEU A 19 18.80 -22.86 -25.48
C LEU A 19 20.18 -23.49 -25.70
N THR A 20 21.02 -23.55 -24.65
CA THR A 20 22.33 -24.19 -24.73
C THR A 20 22.21 -25.69 -24.99
N GLY A 21 21.27 -26.38 -24.35
CA GLY A 21 21.07 -27.82 -24.55
C GLY A 21 20.69 -28.19 -25.99
N ASN A 22 19.70 -27.49 -26.57
CA ASN A 22 19.30 -27.74 -27.96
C ASN A 22 20.36 -27.30 -28.97
N VAL A 23 21.09 -26.20 -28.72
CA VAL A 23 22.18 -25.77 -29.61
C VAL A 23 23.34 -26.77 -29.58
N VAL A 24 23.73 -27.26 -28.41
CA VAL A 24 24.83 -28.23 -28.29
C VAL A 24 24.45 -29.57 -28.91
N LEU A 25 23.26 -30.11 -28.62
CA LEU A 25 22.80 -31.38 -29.20
C LEU A 25 22.56 -31.27 -30.72
N GLY A 26 22.06 -30.12 -31.18
CA GLY A 26 21.88 -29.84 -32.60
C GLY A 26 23.20 -29.72 -33.36
N LEU A 27 24.25 -29.20 -32.72
CA LEU A 27 25.59 -29.08 -33.31
C LEU A 27 26.39 -30.40 -33.28
N VAL A 28 26.20 -31.23 -32.25
CA VAL A 28 26.98 -32.46 -32.05
C VAL A 28 26.43 -33.63 -32.88
N ASP A 29 25.11 -33.84 -32.85
CA ASP A 29 24.48 -35.02 -33.49
C ASP A 29 23.27 -34.68 -34.38
N GLY A 30 22.95 -33.39 -34.57
CA GLY A 30 21.72 -32.98 -35.24
C GLY A 30 20.44 -33.35 -34.48
N GLY A 31 20.57 -33.71 -33.20
CA GLY A 31 19.47 -34.13 -32.34
C GLY A 31 18.91 -32.99 -31.49
N GLU A 32 17.66 -33.16 -31.03
CA GLU A 32 17.00 -32.23 -30.10
C GLU A 32 16.92 -32.84 -28.68
N LEU A 33 16.80 -31.99 -27.66
CA LEU A 33 16.46 -32.48 -26.32
C LEU A 33 15.11 -33.22 -26.36
N PRO A 34 14.93 -34.28 -25.54
CA PRO A 34 13.66 -34.98 -25.47
C PRO A 34 12.51 -33.99 -25.23
N LEU A 35 11.45 -34.09 -26.04
CA LEU A 35 10.26 -33.23 -25.98
C LEU A 35 9.76 -32.92 -24.54
N PRO A 36 9.68 -33.88 -23.60
CA PRO A 36 9.26 -33.58 -22.23
C PRO A 36 10.20 -32.62 -21.48
N VAL A 37 11.50 -32.67 -21.74
CA VAL A 37 12.50 -31.78 -21.12
C VAL A 37 12.35 -30.36 -21.66
N ASN A 38 12.12 -30.22 -22.97
CA ASN A 38 11.86 -28.92 -23.59
C ASN A 38 10.56 -28.29 -23.07
N LEU A 39 9.48 -29.06 -22.97
CA LEU A 39 8.21 -28.59 -22.41
C LEU A 39 8.35 -28.19 -20.93
N LEU A 40 9.08 -28.97 -20.14
CA LEU A 40 9.31 -28.65 -18.72
C LEU A 40 10.11 -27.35 -18.58
N ALA A 41 11.18 -27.17 -19.36
CA ALA A 41 11.95 -25.94 -19.33
C ALA A 41 11.11 -24.72 -19.73
N LEU A 42 10.27 -24.84 -20.77
CA LEU A 42 9.43 -23.74 -21.25
C LEU A 42 8.31 -23.38 -20.26
N THR A 43 7.68 -24.39 -19.65
CA THR A 43 6.64 -24.20 -18.64
C THR A 43 7.21 -23.63 -17.34
N VAL A 44 8.39 -24.06 -16.91
CA VAL A 44 9.09 -23.47 -15.76
C VAL A 44 9.48 -22.02 -16.04
N ALA A 45 10.02 -21.74 -17.23
CA ALA A 45 10.34 -20.36 -17.62
C ALA A 45 9.08 -19.48 -17.65
N GLY A 46 8.00 -19.97 -18.26
CA GLY A 46 6.73 -19.25 -18.35
C GLY A 46 6.10 -18.98 -16.97
N THR A 47 6.03 -19.99 -16.11
CA THR A 47 5.49 -19.84 -14.74
C THR A 47 6.34 -18.90 -13.90
N ALA A 48 7.67 -18.95 -14.03
CA ALA A 48 8.57 -18.03 -13.34
C ALA A 48 8.37 -16.57 -13.79
N VAL A 49 8.17 -16.33 -15.10
CA VAL A 49 7.83 -14.98 -15.61
C VAL A 49 6.51 -14.49 -15.02
N VAL A 50 5.47 -15.33 -14.99
CA VAL A 50 4.18 -14.97 -14.39
C VAL A 50 4.33 -14.62 -12.91
N LEU A 51 5.09 -15.42 -12.14
CA LEU A 51 5.37 -15.15 -10.73
C LEU A 51 6.12 -13.84 -10.52
N ALA A 52 7.08 -13.51 -11.40
CA ALA A 52 7.81 -12.25 -11.33
C ALA A 52 6.89 -11.03 -11.55
N VAL A 53 5.97 -11.12 -12.53
CA VAL A 53 4.97 -10.08 -12.78
C VAL A 53 4.02 -9.93 -11.61
N LEU A 54 3.55 -11.05 -11.04
CA LEU A 54 2.66 -11.04 -9.89
C LEU A 54 3.33 -10.40 -8.66
N ALA A 55 4.60 -10.71 -8.43
CA ALA A 55 5.40 -10.13 -7.36
C ALA A 55 5.56 -8.62 -7.52
N GLU A 56 5.85 -8.13 -8.73
CA GLU A 56 5.95 -6.70 -9.03
C GLU A 56 4.62 -5.97 -8.79
N LEU A 57 3.50 -6.57 -9.19
CA LEU A 57 2.19 -5.98 -8.99
C LEU A 57 1.84 -5.90 -7.50
N ASN A 58 2.18 -6.95 -6.74
CA ASN A 58 1.98 -6.99 -5.30
C ASN A 58 2.85 -5.96 -4.57
N ASP A 59 4.13 -5.84 -4.93
CA ASP A 59 5.03 -4.83 -4.36
C ASP A 59 4.45 -3.41 -4.62
N ARG A 60 4.00 -3.10 -5.84
CA ARG A 60 3.37 -1.80 -6.17
C ARG A 60 2.08 -1.52 -5.41
N LEU A 61 1.25 -2.54 -5.22
CA LEU A 61 0.01 -2.40 -4.45
C LEU A 61 0.33 -2.14 -2.97
N ASN A 62 1.28 -2.88 -2.42
CA ASN A 62 1.71 -2.73 -1.04
C ASN A 62 2.32 -1.35 -0.78
N ASP A 63 3.12 -0.83 -1.71
CA ASP A 63 3.70 0.52 -1.61
C ASP A 63 2.60 1.60 -1.59
N ARG A 64 1.59 1.47 -2.45
CA ARG A 64 0.44 2.40 -2.47
C ARG A 64 -0.37 2.33 -1.18
N LEU A 65 -0.65 1.13 -0.68
CA LEU A 65 -1.36 0.94 0.57
C LEU A 65 -0.58 1.55 1.74
N THR A 66 0.73 1.30 1.79
CA THR A 66 1.62 1.86 2.82
C THR A 66 1.59 3.39 2.79
N ALA A 67 1.72 3.99 1.61
CA ALA A 67 1.64 5.45 1.46
C ALA A 67 0.29 6.03 1.90
N ILE A 68 -0.82 5.36 1.59
CA ILE A 68 -2.16 5.78 2.02
C ILE A 68 -2.29 5.67 3.56
N THR A 69 -1.81 4.57 4.15
CA THR A 69 -1.83 4.38 5.60
C THR A 69 -0.98 5.42 6.30
N GLU A 70 0.23 5.70 5.81
CA GLU A 70 1.13 6.70 6.39
C GLU A 70 0.51 8.10 6.30
N PHE A 71 -0.13 8.43 5.16
CA PHE A 71 -0.88 9.67 5.02
C PHE A 71 -2.05 9.77 6.01
N LEU A 72 -2.83 8.70 6.18
CA LEU A 72 -3.95 8.65 7.12
C LEU A 72 -3.48 8.80 8.57
N VAL A 73 -2.41 8.09 8.96
CA VAL A 73 -1.81 8.19 10.29
C VAL A 73 -1.31 9.61 10.54
N GLY A 74 -0.58 10.20 9.60
CA GLY A 74 -0.10 11.59 9.74
C GLY A 74 -1.24 12.61 9.85
N ARG A 75 -2.35 12.40 9.11
CA ARG A 75 -3.53 13.25 9.23
C ARG A 75 -4.27 13.08 10.55
N LEU A 76 -4.34 11.85 11.06
CA LEU A 76 -4.97 11.58 12.35
C LEU A 76 -4.17 12.24 13.48
N ASP A 77 -2.84 12.12 13.44
CA ASP A 77 -1.93 12.73 14.40
C ASP A 77 -2.02 14.26 14.38
N GLU A 78 -2.13 14.87 13.19
CA GLU A 78 -2.35 16.32 13.06
C GLU A 78 -3.69 16.77 13.68
N ILE A 79 -4.75 15.98 13.52
CA ILE A 79 -6.06 16.27 14.11
C ILE A 79 -5.99 16.12 15.64
N GLU A 80 -5.34 15.07 16.13
CA GLU A 80 -5.14 14.82 17.56
C GLU A 80 -4.36 15.98 18.21
N ALA A 81 -3.26 16.42 17.61
CA ALA A 81 -2.50 17.57 18.10
C ALA A 81 -3.34 18.86 18.16
N ARG A 82 -4.12 19.13 17.11
CA ARG A 82 -4.98 20.33 17.03
C ARG A 82 -6.20 20.25 17.96
N ALA A 83 -6.67 19.05 18.28
CA ALA A 83 -7.74 18.84 19.26
C ALA A 83 -7.22 18.92 20.69
N GLY A 84 -6.02 18.39 20.96
CA GLY A 84 -5.32 18.51 22.24
C GLY A 84 -5.06 19.96 22.62
N ASP A 85 -4.58 20.79 21.67
CA ASP A 85 -4.36 22.22 21.87
C ASP A 85 -5.68 22.99 22.13
N ARG A 86 -6.74 22.66 21.38
CA ARG A 86 -8.09 23.23 21.62
C ARG A 86 -8.68 22.85 22.97
N ASN A 87 -8.49 21.60 23.43
CA ASN A 87 -8.95 21.16 24.74
C ASN A 87 -8.11 21.78 25.86
N ALA A 88 -6.79 21.93 25.68
CA ALA A 88 -5.93 22.64 26.63
C ALA A 88 -6.40 24.10 26.80
N GLY A 89 -6.66 24.81 25.70
CA GLY A 89 -7.22 26.16 25.75
C GLY A 89 -8.63 26.25 26.35
N PHE A 90 -9.47 25.22 26.16
CA PHE A 90 -10.79 25.16 26.80
C PHE A 90 -10.71 24.93 28.32
N VAL A 91 -9.82 24.04 28.76
CA VAL A 91 -9.61 23.74 30.18
C VAL A 91 -8.97 24.93 30.88
N GLU A 92 -7.96 25.55 30.27
CA GLU A 92 -7.32 26.75 30.78
C GLU A 92 -8.31 27.93 30.83
N GLY A 93 -9.16 28.09 29.82
CA GLY A 93 -10.27 29.03 29.82
C GLY A 93 -11.29 28.79 30.94
N TYR A 94 -11.70 27.53 31.18
CA TYR A 94 -12.63 27.17 32.26
C TYR A 94 -12.05 27.39 33.66
N LEU A 95 -10.76 27.10 33.85
CA LEU A 95 -10.07 27.29 35.12
C LEU A 95 -9.77 28.78 35.40
N LEU A 96 -9.38 29.55 34.38
CA LEU A 96 -9.17 31.01 34.50
C LEU A 96 -10.49 31.80 34.62
N HIS A 97 -11.61 31.31 34.08
CA HIS A 97 -12.92 31.94 34.29
C HIS A 97 -13.57 31.59 35.63
N HIS A 98 -13.04 30.65 36.42
CA HIS A 98 -13.63 30.31 37.71
C HIS A 98 -13.38 31.36 38.80
N ASP A 99 -12.47 32.33 38.56
CA ASP A 99 -12.20 33.45 39.48
C ASP A 99 -12.91 34.76 39.08
N ARG A 100 -13.74 34.73 38.03
CA ARG A 100 -14.65 35.83 37.67
C ARG A 100 -16.06 35.28 37.51
N GLU A 101 -16.87 35.55 38.53
CA GLU A 101 -18.34 35.41 38.60
C GLU A 101 -18.98 35.04 37.26
N ALA A 102 -19.45 33.79 37.18
CA ALA A 102 -20.22 33.29 36.06
C ALA A 102 -21.41 34.22 35.76
N THR A 103 -21.24 35.11 34.78
CA THR A 103 -22.34 35.87 34.20
C THR A 103 -23.14 34.87 33.37
N VAL A 104 -24.15 34.27 34.01
CA VAL A 104 -25.13 33.42 33.36
C VAL A 104 -25.84 34.27 32.31
N VAL A 105 -25.46 34.11 31.05
CA VAL A 105 -26.19 34.73 29.94
C VAL A 105 -27.51 33.96 29.79
N PRO A 106 -28.68 34.60 30.00
CA PRO A 106 -29.94 33.91 29.83
C PRO A 106 -30.13 33.57 28.34
N PHE A 107 -30.32 32.28 28.07
CA PHE A 107 -30.76 31.77 26.77
C PHE A 107 -32.21 32.24 26.50
N VAL A 108 -32.40 33.52 26.19
CA VAL A 108 -33.65 34.00 25.60
C VAL A 108 -33.57 33.80 24.10
N ARG A 109 -34.19 32.72 23.64
CA ARG A 109 -34.51 32.49 22.23
C ARG A 109 -35.64 33.45 21.86
N PRO A 110 -35.47 34.44 20.97
CA PRO A 110 -36.60 35.23 20.52
C PRO A 110 -37.49 34.29 19.70
N GLY A 111 -38.67 33.97 20.25
CA GLY A 111 -39.72 33.30 19.52
C GLY A 111 -40.10 34.12 18.29
N ARG A 112 -40.03 33.49 17.12
CA ARG A 112 -40.80 33.89 15.95
C ARG A 112 -42.28 33.84 16.34
N ASP A 113 -42.87 34.98 16.73
CA ASP A 113 -44.35 35.14 16.80
C ASP A 113 -44.81 36.60 16.99
N ALA A 114 -44.02 37.59 16.55
CA ALA A 114 -44.38 39.01 16.67
C ALA A 114 -44.31 39.77 15.33
N ALA A 115 -44.77 39.15 14.25
CA ALA A 115 -44.96 39.83 12.96
C ALA A 115 -46.27 39.39 12.27
N GLU A 116 -47.36 39.29 13.03
CA GLU A 116 -48.72 39.38 12.50
C GLU A 116 -49.54 40.24 13.46
N ARG A 117 -49.61 41.55 13.18
CA ARG A 117 -50.77 42.44 13.32
C ARG A 117 -50.39 43.86 12.94
#